data_AF-A0A929XRR3-F1
#
_entry.id   AF-A0A929XRR3-F1
#
_cell.length_a   1.000
_cell.length_b   1.000
_cell.length_c   1.000
_cell.angle_alpha   90.00
_cell.angle_beta   90.00
_cell.angle_gamma   90.00
#
_symmetry.space_group_name_H-M   'P 1'
#
loop_
_entity.id
_entity.type
_entity.pdbx_description
1 polymer ?
#
loop_
_entity_poly.entity_id
_entity_poly.type
_entity_poly.pdbx_seq_one_letter_code
_entity_poly.pdbx_strand_id
1 'polypeptide(L)'
;MKNIILADKKRYKGNLHMHTTRSDGHWDPDAAIRIYKEHGYDFLALTDHRNPSTGTKWDNSKDEEVVPSDHLLLLPGVEWDTGNGRTSPVYHIIGVGMDRETAPLYDNGLPTPQTIIDEIHAAGGQAILCHPAWSVMDPNEMYD
;
A
#
# COMPACT_ATOMS: atom_id res chain seq x y z
N MET A 1 25.46 3.98 10.41
CA MET A 1 24.56 3.27 9.48
C MET A 1 25.45 2.40 8.60
N LYS A 2 25.40 1.07 8.72
CA LYS A 2 26.27 0.19 7.91
C LYS A 2 25.82 0.27 6.45
N ASN A 3 26.75 0.56 5.56
CA ASN A 3 26.53 0.66 4.12
C ASN A 3 26.05 -0.69 3.57
N ILE A 4 24.74 -0.87 3.42
CA ILE A 4 24.18 -1.90 2.54
C ILE A 4 23.84 -1.19 1.23
N ILE A 5 24.86 -1.00 0.39
CA ILE A 5 24.69 -0.65 -1.01
C ILE A 5 25.72 -1.48 -1.77
N LEU A 6 25.23 -2.47 -2.51
CA LEU A 6 26.00 -3.17 -3.53
C LEU A 6 26.45 -2.09 -4.53
N ALA A 7 27.76 -1.89 -4.65
CA ALA A 7 28.41 -0.70 -5.22
C ALA A 7 27.99 -0.33 -6.66
N ASP A 8 27.30 -1.24 -7.38
CA ASP A 8 27.04 -1.13 -8.82
C ASP A 8 25.54 -1.15 -9.18
N LYS A 9 24.61 -1.06 -8.21
CA LYS A 9 23.17 -1.08 -8.50
C LYS A 9 22.54 0.32 -8.50
N LYS A 10 21.78 0.61 -9.55
CA LYS A 10 20.87 1.78 -9.60
C LYS A 10 20.00 1.77 -8.35
N ARG A 11 20.00 2.87 -7.61
CA ARG A 11 19.17 3.07 -6.41
C ARG A 11 17.86 3.70 -6.85
N TYR A 12 16.75 3.19 -6.31
CA TYR A 12 15.43 3.73 -6.53
C TYR A 12 14.88 4.29 -5.21
N LYS A 13 14.34 5.50 -5.26
CA LYS A 13 13.63 6.16 -4.17
C LYS A 13 12.14 5.87 -4.34
N GLY A 14 11.52 5.20 -3.38
CA GLY A 14 10.10 4.89 -3.47
C GLY A 14 9.35 5.10 -2.17
N ASN A 15 8.03 5.22 -2.28
CA ASN A 15 7.11 5.15 -1.16
C ASN A 15 6.10 4.02 -1.39
N LEU A 16 6.00 3.09 -0.44
CA LEU A 16 5.07 1.97 -0.50
C LEU A 16 3.86 2.13 0.40
N HIS A 17 3.84 3.15 1.28
CA HIS A 17 2.79 3.33 2.27
C HIS A 17 2.40 4.80 2.35
N MET A 18 1.24 5.12 1.78
CA MET A 18 0.63 6.44 1.92
C MET A 18 -0.87 6.43 1.70
N HIS A 19 -1.50 7.46 2.24
CA HIS A 19 -2.93 7.69 2.17
C HIS A 19 -3.24 8.99 1.42
N THR A 20 -4.38 8.98 0.75
CA THR A 20 -4.95 10.12 0.04
C THR A 20 -6.34 10.42 0.60
N THR A 21 -7.03 11.40 0.02
CA THR A 21 -8.44 11.67 0.37
C THR A 21 -9.41 10.52 0.04
N ARG A 22 -8.94 9.43 -0.60
CA ARG A 22 -9.71 8.21 -0.81
C ARG A 22 -9.83 7.33 0.43
N SER A 23 -9.08 7.64 1.50
CA SER A 23 -9.30 7.11 2.83
C SER A 23 -9.19 8.22 3.88
N ASP A 24 -8.04 8.37 4.53
CA ASP A 24 -7.81 9.29 5.65
C ASP A 24 -6.64 10.27 5.43
N GLY A 25 -6.10 10.30 4.21
CA GLY A 25 -5.05 11.23 3.81
C GLY A 25 -5.55 12.64 3.51
N HIS A 26 -4.62 13.60 3.52
CA HIS A 26 -4.92 15.02 3.31
C HIS A 26 -5.00 15.43 1.84
N TRP A 27 -4.11 14.91 1.00
CA TRP A 27 -4.01 15.28 -0.41
C TRP A 27 -4.85 14.35 -1.27
N ASP A 28 -5.51 14.89 -2.29
CA ASP A 28 -6.09 14.05 -3.33
C ASP A 28 -4.97 13.28 -4.06
N PRO A 29 -5.29 12.15 -4.71
CA PRO A 29 -4.23 11.30 -5.24
C PRO A 29 -3.41 11.95 -6.36
N ASP A 30 -3.98 12.84 -7.18
CA ASP A 30 -3.24 13.58 -8.21
C ASP A 30 -2.21 14.51 -7.57
N ALA A 31 -2.64 15.28 -6.56
CA ALA A 31 -1.77 16.16 -5.81
C ALA A 31 -0.66 15.38 -5.10
N ALA A 32 -0.99 14.25 -4.48
CA ALA A 32 -0.05 13.33 -3.87
C ALA A 32 1.00 12.83 -4.89
N ILE A 33 0.57 12.25 -6.00
CA ILE A 33 1.46 11.72 -7.05
C ILE A 33 2.40 12.83 -7.57
N ARG A 34 1.85 14.02 -7.83
CA ARG A 34 2.63 15.18 -8.29
C ARG A 34 3.70 15.57 -7.27
N ILE A 35 3.35 15.67 -5.98
CA ILE A 35 4.31 16.02 -4.92
C ILE A 35 5.47 15.01 -4.93
N TYR A 36 5.20 13.71 -4.95
CA TYR A 36 6.29 12.72 -4.97
C TYR A 36 7.14 12.77 -6.24
N LYS A 37 6.51 13.00 -7.40
CA LYS A 37 7.22 13.20 -8.68
C LYS A 37 8.17 14.40 -8.61
N GLU A 38 7.70 15.54 -8.12
CA GLU A 38 8.51 16.77 -7.97
C GLU A 38 9.67 16.59 -6.98
N HIS A 39 9.54 15.66 -6.03
CA HIS A 39 10.59 15.30 -5.06
C HIS A 39 11.50 14.14 -5.53
N GLY A 40 11.43 13.77 -6.81
CA GLY A 40 12.35 12.81 -7.44
C GLY A 40 12.19 11.38 -6.94
N TYR A 41 10.96 10.94 -6.64
CA TYR A 41 10.66 9.53 -6.42
C TYR A 41 10.58 8.77 -7.74
N ASP A 42 11.03 7.53 -7.73
CA ASP A 42 11.02 6.60 -8.86
C ASP A 42 9.75 5.72 -8.88
N PHE A 43 9.16 5.43 -7.71
CA PHE A 43 7.93 4.66 -7.61
C PHE A 43 7.08 4.99 -6.38
N LEU A 44 5.76 4.84 -6.50
CA LEU A 44 4.78 4.98 -5.41
C LEU A 44 3.82 3.79 -5.38
N ALA A 45 3.27 3.45 -4.21
CA ALA A 45 2.01 2.72 -4.09
C ALA A 45 1.01 3.59 -3.32
N LEU A 46 -0.20 3.74 -3.85
CA LEU A 46 -1.31 4.34 -3.11
C LEU A 46 -1.99 3.24 -2.30
N THR A 47 -1.85 3.28 -0.99
CA THR A 47 -2.33 2.25 -0.06
C THR A 47 -3.44 2.79 0.82
N ASP A 48 -4.43 3.44 0.21
CA ASP A 48 -5.62 3.90 0.91
C ASP A 48 -6.32 2.73 1.63
N HIS A 49 -6.89 3.01 2.81
CA HIS A 49 -7.54 1.99 3.62
C HIS A 49 -8.67 1.31 2.86
N ARG A 50 -8.55 -0.01 2.70
CA ARG A 50 -9.57 -0.91 2.15
C ARG A 50 -10.06 -0.51 0.75
N ASN A 51 -9.23 0.24 0.03
CA ASN A 51 -9.55 0.77 -1.29
C ASN A 51 -8.43 0.38 -2.29
N PRO A 52 -8.50 -0.83 -2.86
CA PRO A 52 -7.46 -1.32 -3.74
C PRO A 52 -7.31 -0.48 -5.00
N SER A 53 -6.09 -0.05 -5.29
CA SER A 53 -5.72 0.57 -6.56
C SER A 53 -5.10 -0.46 -7.50
N THR A 54 -5.36 -0.34 -8.80
CA THR A 54 -4.66 -1.12 -9.85
C THR A 54 -3.58 -0.27 -10.51
N GLY A 55 -2.45 -0.87 -10.85
CA GLY A 55 -1.21 -0.23 -11.32
C GLY A 55 -1.28 0.52 -12.64
N THR A 56 -2.48 0.66 -13.21
CA THR A 56 -2.76 1.45 -14.42
C THR A 56 -4.05 2.26 -14.32
N LYS A 57 -4.84 2.12 -13.25
CA LYS A 57 -6.04 2.94 -13.04
C LYS A 57 -5.74 4.08 -12.07
N TRP A 58 -4.96 5.02 -12.56
CA TRP A 58 -5.33 6.41 -12.31
C TRP A 58 -6.38 6.80 -13.36
N ASP A 59 -7.62 6.37 -13.14
CA ASP A 59 -8.77 6.90 -13.86
C ASP A 59 -9.26 8.14 -13.11
N ASN A 60 -8.69 9.29 -13.45
CA ASN A 60 -9.36 10.58 -13.21
C ASN A 60 -10.14 11.04 -14.46
N SER A 61 -10.37 10.13 -15.41
CA SER A 61 -11.03 10.40 -16.68
C SER A 61 -12.45 9.82 -16.73
N LYS A 62 -13.43 10.65 -16.38
CA LYS A 62 -14.45 10.82 -17.42
C LYS A 62 -13.88 11.50 -18.66
N ASP A 63 -12.82 12.29 -18.51
CA ASP A 63 -12.05 12.87 -19.60
C ASP A 63 -10.60 13.08 -19.12
N GLU A 64 -9.61 12.52 -19.84
CA GLU A 64 -8.15 12.80 -19.83
C GLU A 64 -7.25 11.56 -19.73
N GLU A 65 -6.50 11.33 -20.81
CA GLU A 65 -5.55 10.23 -20.97
C GLU A 65 -4.64 10.08 -19.74
N VAL A 66 -4.52 8.83 -19.27
CA VAL A 66 -3.49 8.40 -18.34
C VAL A 66 -2.13 8.83 -18.91
N VAL A 67 -1.58 9.94 -18.42
CA VAL A 67 -0.27 10.42 -18.84
C VAL A 67 0.77 9.43 -18.33
N PRO A 68 1.47 8.68 -19.20
CA PRO A 68 2.62 7.91 -18.76
C PRO A 68 3.65 8.92 -18.28
N SER A 69 3.92 8.91 -16.98
CA SER A 69 4.98 9.70 -16.40
C SER A 69 6.30 8.99 -16.71
N ASP A 70 7.08 9.51 -17.67
CA ASP A 70 8.39 8.96 -18.11
C ASP A 70 9.41 8.66 -16.99
N HIS A 71 9.09 8.98 -15.73
CA HIS A 71 9.97 8.85 -14.56
C HIS A 71 9.33 8.31 -13.27
N LEU A 72 8.01 8.03 -13.21
CA LEU A 72 7.39 7.59 -11.96
C LEU A 72 6.48 6.37 -12.18
N LEU A 73 6.85 5.25 -11.57
CA LEU A 73 6.05 4.02 -11.58
C LEU A 73 4.99 4.06 -10.48
N LEU A 74 3.73 3.87 -10.84
CA LEU A 74 2.65 3.66 -9.89
C LEU A 74 2.42 2.16 -9.73
N LEU A 75 2.60 1.67 -8.50
CA LEU A 75 2.30 0.30 -8.13
C LEU A 75 0.85 0.21 -7.64
N PRO A 76 0.11 -0.85 -8.00
CA PRO A 76 -1.13 -1.22 -7.33
C PRO A 76 -0.89 -1.32 -5.82
N GLY A 77 -1.82 -0.80 -5.02
CA GLY A 77 -1.68 -0.68 -3.58
C GLY A 77 -3.00 -0.75 -2.83
N VAL A 78 -2.99 -1.27 -1.61
CA VAL A 78 -4.08 -1.21 -0.63
C VAL A 78 -3.50 -1.30 0.77
N GLU A 79 -4.12 -0.65 1.75
CA GLU A 79 -3.92 -1.03 3.15
C GLU A 79 -5.16 -1.72 3.69
N TRP A 80 -4.98 -2.96 4.14
CA TRP A 80 -5.98 -3.65 4.93
C TRP A 80 -5.62 -3.53 6.40
N ASP A 81 -6.51 -2.96 7.17
CA ASP A 81 -6.47 -3.01 8.62
C ASP A 81 -7.44 -4.09 9.15
N THR A 82 -7.17 -4.63 10.32
CA THR A 82 -8.11 -5.49 11.07
C THR A 82 -7.85 -5.35 12.56
N GLY A 83 -8.86 -5.70 13.37
CA GLY A 83 -8.81 -5.54 14.82
C GLY A 83 -9.41 -4.24 15.31
N ASN A 84 -9.52 -4.09 16.63
CA ASN A 84 -10.07 -2.87 17.26
C ASN A 84 -9.30 -2.41 18.50
N GLY A 85 -8.25 -3.12 18.89
CA GLY A 85 -7.40 -2.79 20.05
C GLY A 85 -8.09 -2.94 21.41
N ARG A 86 -9.33 -3.45 21.45
CA ARG A 86 -10.12 -3.68 22.67
C ARG A 86 -10.36 -5.16 22.92
N THR A 87 -10.84 -5.87 21.91
CA THR A 87 -11.19 -7.29 21.96
C THR A 87 -10.37 -8.13 20.99
N SER A 88 -9.60 -7.49 20.11
CA SER A 88 -8.69 -8.14 19.17
C SER A 88 -7.48 -7.23 18.87
N PRO A 89 -6.27 -7.80 18.66
CA PRO A 89 -5.10 -7.02 18.27
C PRO A 89 -5.32 -6.34 16.92
N VAL A 90 -4.65 -5.21 16.72
CA VAL A 90 -4.74 -4.44 15.48
C VAL A 90 -3.61 -4.84 14.54
N TYR A 91 -3.94 -5.10 13.28
CA TYR A 91 -2.96 -5.36 12.23
C TYR A 91 -3.22 -4.44 11.07
N HIS A 92 -2.15 -3.88 10.52
CA HIS A 92 -2.16 -3.08 9.32
C HIS A 92 -1.25 -3.77 8.31
N ILE A 93 -1.80 -4.18 7.18
CA ILE A 93 -1.09 -4.98 6.18
C ILE A 93 -1.32 -4.31 4.83
N ILE A 94 -0.26 -3.81 4.22
CA ILE A 94 -0.34 -3.30 2.85
C ILE A 94 -0.13 -4.43 1.86
N GLY A 95 -0.87 -4.38 0.76
CA GLY A 95 -0.61 -5.16 -0.44
C GLY A 95 -0.03 -4.24 -1.52
N VAL A 96 1.08 -4.63 -2.14
CA VAL A 96 1.71 -3.86 -3.22
C VAL A 96 2.00 -4.74 -4.44
N GLY A 97 1.86 -4.18 -5.64
CA GLY A 97 2.20 -4.87 -6.89
C GLY A 97 1.19 -5.95 -7.32
N MET A 98 -0.08 -5.80 -6.96
CA MET A 98 -1.15 -6.75 -7.27
C MET A 98 -1.58 -6.68 -8.76
N ASP A 99 -1.80 -7.83 -9.39
CA ASP A 99 -2.28 -7.97 -10.79
C ASP A 99 -3.79 -7.70 -10.92
N ARG A 100 -4.53 -7.76 -9.81
CA ARG A 100 -5.97 -7.46 -9.71
C ARG A 100 -6.27 -6.79 -8.37
N GLU A 101 -7.44 -6.18 -8.27
CA GLU A 101 -7.95 -5.70 -6.97
C GLU A 101 -8.18 -6.90 -6.03
N THR A 102 -7.89 -6.71 -4.74
CA THR A 102 -8.27 -7.68 -3.70
C THR A 102 -9.78 -7.70 -3.55
N ALA A 103 -10.36 -8.86 -3.28
CA ALA A 103 -11.76 -8.98 -2.94
C ALA A 103 -12.12 -8.15 -1.68
N PRO A 104 -13.39 -7.70 -1.54
CA PRO A 104 -13.84 -7.05 -0.31
C PRO A 104 -13.78 -8.06 0.85
N LEU A 105 -12.86 -7.83 1.80
CA LEU A 105 -12.57 -8.79 2.87
C LEU A 105 -13.55 -8.71 4.06
N TYR A 106 -14.40 -7.67 4.10
CA TYR A 106 -15.31 -7.41 5.22
C TYR A 106 -16.73 -7.96 5.05
N ASP A 107 -17.05 -8.54 3.89
CA ASP A 107 -18.40 -9.02 3.57
C ASP A 107 -18.88 -10.12 4.54
N ASN A 108 -17.95 -10.84 5.16
CA ASN A 108 -18.22 -11.93 6.11
C ASN A 108 -17.72 -11.62 7.54
N GLY A 109 -17.59 -10.34 7.89
CA GLY A 109 -17.10 -9.89 9.18
C GLY A 109 -15.63 -9.48 9.16
N LEU A 110 -15.02 -9.41 10.34
CA LEU A 110 -13.64 -8.94 10.50
C LEU A 110 -12.66 -9.97 9.91
N PRO A 111 -11.85 -9.64 8.88
CA PRO A 111 -10.92 -10.59 8.30
C PRO A 111 -9.77 -10.90 9.26
N THR A 112 -9.25 -12.13 9.23
CA THR A 112 -8.03 -12.47 9.95
C THR A 112 -6.80 -11.90 9.21
N PRO A 113 -5.66 -11.67 9.90
CA PRO A 113 -4.42 -11.28 9.23
C PRO A 113 -4.03 -12.25 8.11
N GLN A 114 -4.16 -13.56 8.34
CA GLN A 114 -3.84 -14.57 7.34
C GLN A 114 -4.75 -14.46 6.10
N THR A 115 -6.05 -14.22 6.28
CA THR A 115 -6.99 -14.00 5.16
C THR A 115 -6.58 -12.81 4.30
N ILE A 116 -6.11 -11.72 4.93
CA ILE A 116 -5.60 -10.54 4.23
C ILE A 116 -4.36 -10.89 3.41
N ILE A 117 -3.39 -11.58 4.04
CA ILE A 117 -2.14 -12.00 3.38
C ILE A 117 -2.42 -12.92 2.19
N ASP A 118 -3.30 -13.92 2.39
CA ASP A 118 -3.67 -14.88 1.36
C ASP A 118 -4.34 -14.19 0.18
N GLU A 119 -5.22 -13.23 0.41
CA GLU A 119 -5.88 -12.49 -0.67
C GLU A 119 -4.90 -11.59 -1.43
N ILE A 120 -3.98 -10.91 -0.73
CA ILE A 120 -2.93 -10.11 -1.38
C ILE A 120 -2.06 -10.99 -2.29
N HIS A 121 -1.63 -12.15 -1.79
CA HIS A 121 -0.86 -13.12 -2.58
C HIS A 121 -1.68 -13.71 -3.74
N ALA A 122 -2.97 -14.02 -3.52
CA ALA A 122 -3.87 -14.52 -4.56
C ALA A 122 -4.17 -13.45 -5.63
N ALA A 123 -3.98 -12.18 -5.30
CA ALA A 123 -4.02 -11.06 -6.23
C ALA A 123 -2.66 -10.79 -6.90
N GLY A 124 -1.62 -11.59 -6.62
CA GLY A 124 -0.27 -11.47 -7.20
C GLY A 124 0.63 -10.45 -6.49
N GLY A 125 0.15 -9.79 -5.43
CA GLY A 125 0.90 -8.77 -4.70
C GLY A 125 1.76 -9.33 -3.58
N GLN A 126 2.62 -8.48 -3.01
CA GLN A 126 3.36 -8.76 -1.79
C GLN A 126 2.67 -8.12 -0.59
N ALA A 127 2.45 -8.90 0.47
CA ALA A 127 1.98 -8.41 1.75
C ALA A 127 3.15 -7.88 2.60
N ILE A 128 2.96 -6.72 3.24
CA ILE A 128 3.92 -6.11 4.18
C ILE A 128 3.17 -5.69 5.44
N LEU A 129 3.66 -6.13 6.60
CA LEU A 129 3.10 -5.75 7.89
C LEU A 129 3.60 -4.36 8.31
N CYS A 130 2.66 -3.47 8.60
CA CYS A 130 2.91 -2.05 8.83
C CYS A 130 2.89 -1.68 10.31
N HIS A 131 3.84 -0.81 10.66
CA HIS A 131 3.99 -0.11 11.93
C HIS A 131 3.47 -0.89 13.16
N PRO A 132 4.09 -2.05 13.49
CA PRO A 132 3.66 -2.91 14.59
C PRO A 132 3.64 -2.18 15.94
N ALA A 133 4.52 -1.19 16.14
CA ALA A 133 4.52 -0.36 17.35
C ALA A 133 3.26 0.53 17.46
N TRP A 134 2.79 1.12 16.35
CA TRP A 134 1.59 1.96 16.36
C TRP A 134 0.32 1.12 16.52
N SER A 135 0.31 -0.08 15.93
CA SER A 135 -0.74 -1.08 16.12
C SER A 135 -0.75 -1.71 17.51
N VAL A 136 0.18 -1.30 18.40
CA VAL A 136 0.33 -1.81 19.78
C VAL A 136 0.48 -3.33 19.82
N MET A 137 1.16 -3.88 18.81
CA MET A 137 1.38 -5.31 18.67
C MET A 137 2.36 -5.82 19.72
N ASP A 138 2.03 -6.94 20.37
CA ASP A 138 2.99 -7.64 21.21
C ASP A 138 4.07 -8.28 20.31
N PRO A 139 5.38 -8.08 20.56
CA PRO A 139 6.42 -8.67 19.75
C PRO A 139 6.29 -10.18 19.54
N ASN A 140 5.69 -10.91 20.50
CA ASN A 140 5.47 -12.36 20.38
C ASN A 140 4.53 -12.72 19.22
N GLU A 141 3.60 -11.82 18.85
CA GLU A 141 2.67 -12.04 17.72
C GLU A 141 3.37 -12.04 16.35
N MET A 142 4.66 -11.70 16.29
CA MET A 142 5.46 -11.66 15.05
C MET A 142 6.27 -12.94 14.79
N TYR A 143 6.37 -13.84 15.78
CA TYR A 143 7.28 -14.99 15.74
C TYR A 143 6.59 -16.34 15.55
N ASP A 144 5.25 -16.36 15.52
CA ASP A 144 4.41 -17.54 15.32
C ASP A 144 3.94 -17.65 13.86
#